data_AF-A0A9E4YYS5-F1
#
_entry.id   AF-A0A9E4YYS5-F1
#
_cell.length_a   1.000
_cell.length_b   1.000
_cell.length_c   1.000
_cell.angle_alpha   90.00
_cell.angle_beta   90.00
_cell.angle_gamma   90.00
#
_symmetry.space_group_name_H-M   'P 1'
#
loop_
_entity.id
_entity.type
_entity.pdbx_description
1 polymer ?
#
loop_
_entity_poly.entity_id
_entity_poly.type
_entity_poly.pdbx_seq_one_letter_code
_entity_poly.pdbx_strand_id
1 'polypeptide(L)'
;MTVTKKDPVVVILQLTGANDYLNTIIPYTNGHYHDNRPKVGIPQDKVLPIDDELAFNPNMAPLKKMYDDGNVAIIHGIGFENSPRSHFRAMDIWHTCEPDTLGTEGWVAKVIRDLDPQGENVLKGVNFGQGLPRALALRGVPVTSVSNLESYGVMSSVPGITSEEERAQLLDRFARMYAPAIGTGATMDYLGQTGRDALRGADIIKAAPEKYTSTIEYADNGIAKYLRDVARVHLADLGTQVFYTSHGPFDTHFNQPPMHARLWTEVSAAISDFFDDLREHDAADNLIMMIFTEFGRRVRDNGTGTDHGAGGGAFIIGDQ
;
A
#
# COMPACT_ATOMS: atom_id res chain seq x y z
N MET A 1 8.51 8.23 32.82
CA MET A 1 8.04 7.42 31.69
C MET A 1 9.24 7.13 30.82
N THR A 2 9.73 5.90 30.86
CA THR A 2 10.79 5.43 29.97
C THR A 2 10.17 5.19 28.60
N VAL A 3 10.25 6.18 27.72
CA VAL A 3 9.87 6.00 26.31
C VAL A 3 10.92 5.08 25.70
N THR A 4 10.58 3.80 25.52
CA THR A 4 11.31 2.92 24.61
C THR A 4 11.13 3.51 23.22
N LYS A 5 12.13 4.26 22.76
CA LYS A 5 12.10 4.94 21.47
C LYS A 5 12.26 3.89 20.37
N LYS A 6 11.15 3.26 19.98
CA LYS A 6 11.08 2.42 18.77
C LYS A 6 11.31 3.33 17.55
N ASP A 7 11.97 2.80 16.53
CA ASP A 7 12.17 3.55 15.29
C ASP A 7 10.83 3.82 14.61
N PRO A 8 10.64 5.00 13.98
CA PRO A 8 9.41 5.30 13.24
C PRO A 8 9.23 4.34 12.06
N VAL A 9 7.98 3.94 11.85
CA VAL A 9 7.53 3.06 10.76
C VAL A 9 6.47 3.77 9.93
N VAL A 10 6.56 3.63 8.60
CA VAL A 10 5.54 4.13 7.66
C VAL A 10 4.92 2.98 6.88
N VAL A 11 3.59 2.99 6.79
CA VAL A 11 2.82 2.11 5.91
C VAL A 11 2.22 2.95 4.79
N ILE A 12 2.53 2.63 3.54
CA ILE A 12 1.97 3.32 2.38
C ILE A 12 0.92 2.41 1.74
N LEU A 13 -0.34 2.86 1.78
CA LEU A 13 -1.48 2.20 1.14
C LEU A 13 -1.91 2.98 -0.10
N GLN A 14 -1.71 2.37 -1.26
CA GLN A 14 -2.16 2.94 -2.52
C GLN A 14 -3.54 2.42 -2.92
N LEU A 15 -4.48 3.34 -3.13
CA LEU A 15 -5.78 3.08 -3.75
C LEU A 15 -5.62 3.16 -5.27
N THR A 16 -5.31 2.03 -5.90
CA THR A 16 -5.08 1.95 -7.34
C THR A 16 -6.37 2.17 -8.11
N GLY A 17 -6.34 3.03 -9.13
CA GLY A 17 -7.46 3.21 -10.05
C GLY A 17 -8.21 4.52 -9.83
N ALA A 18 -7.55 5.57 -9.32
CA ALA A 18 -8.12 6.91 -9.20
C ALA A 18 -9.44 6.99 -8.42
N ASN A 19 -9.35 6.84 -7.10
CA ASN A 19 -10.49 6.88 -6.20
C ASN A 19 -11.33 8.19 -6.36
N ASP A 20 -12.65 8.04 -6.38
CA ASP A 20 -13.57 9.18 -6.41
C ASP A 20 -13.56 9.92 -5.07
N TYR A 21 -12.74 10.95 -4.99
CA TYR A 21 -12.59 11.74 -3.78
C TYR A 21 -13.89 12.43 -3.34
N LEU A 22 -14.72 12.87 -4.29
CA LEU A 22 -15.99 13.55 -3.98
C LEU A 22 -17.08 12.59 -3.47
N ASN A 23 -16.92 11.28 -3.71
CA ASN A 23 -17.72 10.25 -3.05
C ASN A 23 -16.99 9.63 -1.85
N THR A 24 -15.79 10.11 -1.49
CA THR A 24 -15.03 9.66 -0.32
C THR A 24 -15.24 10.65 0.82
N ILE A 25 -14.90 11.91 0.58
CA ILE A 25 -15.21 13.07 1.43
C ILE A 25 -16.16 13.96 0.64
N ILE A 26 -17.42 13.92 1.06
CA ILE A 26 -18.58 14.38 0.31
C ILE A 26 -18.93 15.80 0.76
N PRO A 27 -18.95 16.80 -0.14
CA PRO A 27 -19.51 18.11 0.15
C PRO A 27 -21.04 18.03 0.15
N TYR A 28 -21.61 17.36 1.14
CA TYR A 28 -22.97 16.80 1.13
C TYR A 28 -24.08 17.86 1.14
N THR A 29 -23.78 19.09 1.58
CA THR A 29 -24.70 20.24 1.54
C THR A 29 -24.54 21.10 0.28
N ASN A 30 -23.56 20.81 -0.58
CA ASN A 30 -23.30 21.58 -1.79
C ASN A 30 -24.21 21.15 -2.96
N GLY A 31 -25.10 22.04 -3.41
CA GLY A 31 -26.00 21.79 -4.53
C GLY A 31 -25.28 21.39 -5.83
N HIS A 32 -24.08 21.94 -6.10
CA HIS A 32 -23.31 21.59 -7.29
C HIS A 32 -22.84 20.12 -7.29
N TYR A 33 -22.62 19.52 -6.12
CA TYR A 33 -22.33 18.10 -6.04
C TYR A 33 -23.52 17.28 -6.54
N HIS A 34 -24.72 17.55 -6.00
CA HIS A 34 -25.94 16.83 -6.38
C HIS A 34 -26.34 17.06 -7.84
N ASP A 35 -26.24 18.30 -8.33
CA ASP A 35 -26.54 18.66 -9.72
C ASP A 35 -25.62 17.94 -10.73
N ASN A 36 -24.36 17.72 -10.37
CA ASN A 36 -23.39 17.04 -11.23
C ASN A 36 -23.33 15.52 -11.00
N ARG A 37 -23.98 15.01 -9.95
CA ARG A 37 -23.95 13.59 -9.55
C ARG A 37 -25.36 12.95 -9.49
N PRO A 38 -26.25 13.14 -10.49
CA PRO A 38 -27.62 12.62 -10.45
C PRO A 38 -27.72 11.09 -10.34
N LYS A 39 -26.67 10.33 -10.65
CA LYS A 39 -26.68 8.87 -10.64
C LYS A 39 -25.75 8.25 -9.60
N VAL A 40 -24.60 8.87 -9.36
CA VAL A 40 -23.58 8.33 -8.45
C VAL A 40 -23.50 9.09 -7.12
N GLY A 41 -24.24 10.19 -6.98
CA GLY A 41 -24.26 11.01 -5.77
C GLY A 41 -24.82 10.25 -4.57
N ILE A 42 -24.27 10.53 -3.39
CA ILE A 42 -24.70 9.92 -2.14
C ILE A 42 -25.74 10.85 -1.49
N PRO A 43 -26.93 10.34 -1.12
CA PRO A 43 -27.97 11.15 -0.49
C PRO A 43 -27.49 11.78 0.82
N GLN A 44 -27.95 13.02 1.06
CA GLN A 44 -27.57 13.82 2.23
C GLN A 44 -27.89 13.14 3.57
N ASP A 45 -28.93 12.30 3.62
CA ASP A 45 -29.36 11.55 4.81
C ASP A 45 -28.59 10.24 5.05
N LYS A 46 -27.67 9.88 4.14
CA LYS A 46 -26.88 8.65 4.20
C LYS A 46 -25.41 8.86 4.54
N VAL A 47 -24.91 10.10 4.49
CA VAL A 47 -23.50 10.38 4.75
C VAL A 47 -23.15 10.30 6.25
N LEU A 48 -21.86 10.33 6.57
CA LEU A 48 -21.35 10.40 7.94
C LEU A 48 -20.71 11.79 8.19
N PRO A 49 -21.45 12.77 8.75
CA PRO A 49 -20.98 14.16 8.84
C PRO A 49 -19.67 14.33 9.61
N ILE A 50 -18.76 15.13 9.05
CA ILE A 50 -17.56 15.67 9.73
C ILE A 50 -17.93 16.99 10.39
N ASP A 51 -18.55 17.87 9.60
CA ASP A 51 -19.06 19.18 9.96
C ASP A 51 -20.33 19.49 9.14
N ASP A 52 -20.73 20.76 9.05
CA ASP A 52 -21.92 21.21 8.32
C ASP A 52 -21.77 21.19 6.78
N GLU A 53 -20.57 20.92 6.26
CA GLU A 53 -20.27 20.97 4.82
C GLU A 53 -19.75 19.63 4.26
N LEU A 54 -18.91 18.94 5.02
CA LEU A 54 -18.20 17.74 4.61
C LEU A 54 -18.66 16.51 5.41
N ALA A 55 -18.67 15.37 4.75
CA ALA A 55 -19.02 14.09 5.35
C ALA A 55 -18.22 12.94 4.76
N PHE A 56 -17.93 11.92 5.55
CA PHE A 56 -17.42 10.65 5.03
C PHE A 56 -18.51 9.88 4.27
N ASN A 57 -18.07 9.06 3.32
CA ASN A 57 -18.90 8.03 2.71
C ASN A 57 -19.52 7.10 3.79
N PRO A 58 -20.80 6.68 3.67
CA PRO A 58 -21.44 5.75 4.61
C PRO A 58 -20.67 4.45 4.86
N ASN A 59 -19.92 3.98 3.86
CA ASN A 59 -19.18 2.73 3.92
C ASN A 59 -17.81 2.86 4.61
N MET A 60 -17.49 4.05 5.13
CA MET A 60 -16.25 4.36 5.84
C MET A 60 -16.48 4.55 7.35
N ALA A 61 -17.52 3.91 7.91
CA ALA A 61 -17.86 4.07 9.33
C ALA A 61 -16.69 3.79 10.29
N PRO A 62 -15.85 2.74 10.08
CA PRO A 62 -14.66 2.54 10.92
C PRO A 62 -13.65 3.70 10.83
N LEU A 63 -13.33 4.19 9.62
CA LEU A 63 -12.41 5.32 9.44
C LEU A 63 -12.97 6.61 10.03
N LYS A 64 -14.29 6.83 9.91
CA LYS A 64 -14.97 7.96 10.57
C LYS A 64 -14.79 7.90 12.07
N LYS A 65 -14.94 6.72 12.69
CA LYS A 65 -14.69 6.55 14.13
C LYS A 65 -13.25 6.93 14.48
N MET A 66 -12.27 6.45 13.71
CA MET A 66 -10.86 6.80 13.93
C MET A 66 -10.59 8.31 13.78
N TYR A 67 -11.27 8.97 12.84
CA TYR A 67 -11.23 10.42 12.69
C TYR A 67 -11.80 11.14 13.92
N ASP A 68 -12.94 10.69 14.44
CA ASP A 68 -13.58 11.25 15.64
C ASP A 68 -12.70 11.06 16.89
N ASP A 69 -11.91 9.98 16.93
CA ASP A 69 -10.91 9.73 17.98
C ASP A 69 -9.64 10.62 17.84
N GLY A 70 -9.51 11.38 16.74
CA GLY A 70 -8.37 12.28 16.49
C GLY A 70 -7.18 11.64 15.76
N ASN A 71 -7.33 10.40 15.27
CA ASN A 71 -6.23 9.59 14.72
C ASN A 71 -6.12 9.68 13.18
N VAL A 72 -6.94 10.50 12.52
CA VAL A 72 -6.97 10.63 11.06
C VAL A 72 -6.87 12.10 10.65
N ALA A 73 -5.88 12.42 9.82
CA ALA A 73 -5.78 13.69 9.13
C ALA A 73 -6.21 13.54 7.66
N ILE A 74 -7.07 14.44 7.19
CA ILE A 74 -7.52 14.49 5.79
C ILE A 74 -6.75 15.59 5.07
N ILE A 75 -6.07 15.24 3.99
CA ILE A 75 -5.35 16.19 3.15
C ILE A 75 -6.15 16.38 1.86
N HIS A 76 -6.78 17.54 1.74
CA HIS A 76 -7.61 17.90 0.58
C HIS A 76 -6.77 18.45 -0.58
N GLY A 77 -7.28 18.28 -1.80
CA GLY A 77 -6.79 19.02 -2.97
C GLY A 77 -5.42 18.58 -3.47
N ILE A 78 -5.02 17.34 -3.22
CA ILE A 78 -3.72 16.84 -3.66
C ILE A 78 -3.76 16.50 -5.14
N GLY A 79 -2.71 16.89 -5.86
CA GLY A 79 -2.49 16.53 -7.24
C GLY A 79 -1.23 17.20 -7.77
N PHE A 80 -1.09 17.19 -9.08
CA PHE A 80 0.00 17.83 -9.79
C PHE A 80 -0.56 18.51 -11.04
N GLU A 81 0.14 19.56 -11.48
CA GLU A 81 -0.25 20.30 -12.68
C GLU A 81 -0.29 19.40 -13.92
N ASN A 82 -1.11 19.77 -14.90
CA ASN A 82 -1.20 19.07 -16.18
C ASN A 82 -1.49 17.55 -16.06
N SER A 83 -2.30 17.16 -15.07
CA SER A 83 -2.67 15.76 -14.82
C SER A 83 -3.02 14.98 -16.10
N PRO A 84 -2.25 13.94 -16.48
CA PRO A 84 -2.30 13.29 -17.79
C PRO A 84 -3.49 12.33 -17.94
N ARG A 85 -4.28 12.13 -16.88
CA ARG A 85 -5.43 11.20 -16.81
C ARG A 85 -5.11 9.77 -17.27
N SER A 86 -3.84 9.39 -17.24
CA SER A 86 -3.34 8.06 -17.52
C SER A 86 -2.88 7.45 -16.21
N HIS A 87 -3.44 6.29 -15.85
CA HIS A 87 -3.03 5.54 -14.66
C HIS A 87 -1.53 5.31 -14.65
N PHE A 88 -0.96 4.80 -15.74
CA PHE A 88 0.47 4.53 -15.84
C PHE A 88 1.31 5.77 -15.56
N ARG A 89 1.03 6.89 -16.25
CA ARG A 89 1.85 8.09 -16.09
C ARG A 89 1.65 8.74 -14.72
N ALA A 90 0.41 8.85 -14.24
CA ALA A 90 0.14 9.48 -12.95
C ALA A 90 0.73 8.68 -11.78
N MET A 91 0.67 7.34 -11.86
CA MET A 91 1.32 6.45 -10.92
C MET A 91 2.83 6.61 -10.93
N ASP A 92 3.45 6.66 -12.12
CA ASP A 92 4.89 6.93 -12.24
C ASP A 92 5.28 8.26 -11.58
N ILE A 93 4.47 9.32 -11.76
CA ILE A 93 4.71 10.62 -11.11
C ILE A 93 4.66 10.49 -9.59
N TRP A 94 3.62 9.87 -9.03
CA TRP A 94 3.52 9.65 -7.58
C TRP A 94 4.64 8.76 -7.03
N HIS A 95 5.08 7.78 -7.81
CA HIS A 95 6.13 6.83 -7.42
C HIS A 95 7.52 7.44 -7.47
N THR A 96 7.77 8.38 -8.37
CA THR A 96 9.11 8.94 -8.62
C THR A 96 9.26 10.38 -8.14
N CYS A 97 8.15 11.07 -7.86
CA CYS A 97 8.06 12.51 -7.66
C CYS A 97 8.52 13.35 -8.86
N GLU A 98 8.44 12.80 -10.08
CA GLU A 98 8.90 13.45 -11.32
C GLU A 98 7.73 13.76 -12.28
N PRO A 99 7.08 14.94 -12.19
CA PRO A 99 5.92 15.30 -13.04
C PRO A 99 6.30 15.55 -14.50
N ASP A 100 7.47 16.13 -14.74
CA ASP A 100 7.89 16.62 -16.06
C ASP A 100 8.76 15.62 -16.83
N THR A 101 9.36 14.67 -16.12
CA THR A 101 10.29 13.68 -16.71
C THR A 101 9.91 12.25 -16.36
N LEU A 102 10.44 11.29 -17.12
CA LEU A 102 10.30 9.88 -16.79
C LEU A 102 11.31 9.52 -15.69
N GLY A 103 10.86 9.58 -14.44
CA GLY A 103 11.64 9.12 -13.30
C GLY A 103 11.93 7.62 -13.38
N THR A 104 13.15 7.24 -13.07
CA THR A 104 13.59 5.83 -13.01
C THR A 104 13.77 5.31 -11.59
N GLU A 105 13.69 6.20 -10.61
CA GLU A 105 13.98 5.93 -9.20
C GLU A 105 12.78 6.27 -8.34
N GLY A 106 12.35 5.30 -7.53
CA GLY A 106 11.28 5.46 -6.58
C GLY A 106 11.70 6.27 -5.36
N TRP A 107 10.87 7.23 -4.94
CA TRP A 107 11.21 8.08 -3.79
C TRP A 107 11.23 7.29 -2.48
N VAL A 108 10.37 6.27 -2.34
CA VAL A 108 10.34 5.42 -1.14
C VAL A 108 11.62 4.58 -1.05
N ALA A 109 12.14 4.10 -2.17
CA ALA A 109 13.42 3.41 -2.20
C ALA A 109 14.61 4.32 -1.86
N LYS A 110 14.55 5.61 -2.21
CA LYS A 110 15.53 6.62 -1.76
C LYS A 110 15.49 6.77 -0.24
N VAL A 111 14.31 6.79 0.36
CA VAL A 111 14.14 6.81 1.83
C VAL A 111 14.73 5.54 2.45
N ILE A 112 14.44 4.36 1.89
CA ILE A 112 15.00 3.08 2.39
C ILE A 112 16.54 3.10 2.35
N ARG A 113 17.14 3.60 1.26
CA ARG A 113 18.60 3.79 1.17
C ARG A 113 19.11 4.72 2.27
N ASP A 114 18.41 5.81 2.56
CA ASP A 114 18.86 6.77 3.56
C ASP A 114 18.72 6.20 5.00
N LEU A 115 17.75 5.30 5.23
CA LEU A 115 17.57 4.56 6.48
C LEU A 115 18.55 3.38 6.65
N ASP A 116 18.96 2.73 5.55
CA ASP A 116 19.94 1.65 5.53
C ASP A 116 20.96 1.84 4.38
N PRO A 117 21.94 2.75 4.55
CA PRO A 117 22.88 3.10 3.48
C PRO A 117 23.79 1.96 3.02
N GLN A 118 23.96 0.93 3.86
CA GLN A 118 24.76 -0.25 3.55
C GLN A 118 23.92 -1.40 2.99
N GLY A 119 22.59 -1.32 3.04
CA GLY A 119 21.67 -2.36 2.58
C GLY A 119 21.82 -3.66 3.36
N GLU A 120 22.16 -3.58 4.65
CA GLU A 120 22.40 -4.75 5.50
C GLU A 120 21.10 -5.50 5.84
N ASN A 121 19.99 -4.75 5.94
CA ASN A 121 18.66 -5.27 6.24
C ASN A 121 17.79 -5.32 4.97
N VAL A 122 17.72 -6.51 4.36
CA VAL A 122 16.87 -6.80 3.19
C VAL A 122 15.37 -6.68 3.45
N LEU A 123 14.96 -6.53 4.71
CA LEU A 123 13.60 -6.26 5.15
C LEU A 123 13.38 -4.80 5.58
N LYS A 124 14.35 -3.89 5.41
CA LYS A 124 14.16 -2.46 5.77
C LYS A 124 12.91 -1.88 5.10
N GLY A 125 12.68 -2.28 3.85
CA GLY A 125 11.43 -2.08 3.11
C GLY A 125 10.77 -3.39 2.71
N VAL A 126 9.46 -3.50 2.94
CA VAL A 126 8.64 -4.65 2.56
C VAL A 126 7.40 -4.21 1.77
N ASN A 127 7.17 -4.83 0.63
CA ASN A 127 5.94 -4.67 -0.16
C ASN A 127 5.05 -5.90 0.00
N PHE A 128 3.79 -5.70 0.36
CA PHE A 128 2.75 -6.73 0.28
C PHE A 128 1.90 -6.53 -0.96
N GLY A 129 2.10 -7.38 -1.96
CA GLY A 129 1.46 -7.27 -3.26
C GLY A 129 2.13 -8.09 -4.36
N GLN A 130 1.54 -8.02 -5.55
CA GLN A 130 2.04 -8.69 -6.76
C GLN A 130 3.03 -7.76 -7.49
N GLY A 131 4.32 -8.06 -7.38
CA GLY A 131 5.40 -7.28 -8.01
C GLY A 131 5.79 -6.03 -7.20
N LEU A 132 6.95 -5.47 -7.55
CA LEU A 132 7.52 -4.32 -6.85
C LEU A 132 7.03 -3.00 -7.47
N PRO A 133 6.33 -2.12 -6.71
CA PRO A 133 5.94 -0.79 -7.18
C PRO A 133 7.16 0.05 -7.59
N ARG A 134 7.00 0.96 -8.56
CA ARG A 134 8.07 1.88 -8.98
C ARG A 134 8.56 2.74 -7.81
N ALA A 135 7.68 3.06 -6.86
CA ALA A 135 8.02 3.80 -5.63
C ALA A 135 9.16 3.13 -4.84
N LEU A 136 9.27 1.81 -4.91
CA LEU A 136 10.24 0.98 -4.22
C LEU A 136 11.42 0.53 -5.10
N ALA A 137 11.50 1.01 -6.34
CA ALA A 137 12.57 0.64 -7.25
C ALA A 137 13.75 1.63 -7.17
N LEU A 138 14.89 1.17 -6.67
CA LEU A 138 16.18 1.88 -6.78
C LEU A 138 17.31 0.87 -6.88
N ARG A 139 18.25 1.10 -7.78
CA ARG A 139 19.41 0.21 -7.95
C ARG A 139 20.24 0.20 -6.67
N GLY A 140 20.55 -1.01 -6.18
CA GLY A 140 21.37 -1.21 -4.98
C GLY A 140 20.60 -1.10 -3.66
N VAL A 141 19.28 -0.93 -3.72
CA VAL A 141 18.41 -0.95 -2.52
C VAL A 141 17.62 -2.25 -2.51
N PRO A 142 17.87 -3.15 -1.54
CA PRO A 142 17.08 -4.36 -1.40
C PRO A 142 15.69 -4.03 -0.84
N VAL A 143 14.65 -4.54 -1.50
CA VAL A 143 13.26 -4.46 -1.03
C VAL A 143 12.62 -5.83 -1.21
N THR A 144 12.04 -6.34 -0.12
CA THR A 144 11.37 -7.65 -0.13
C THR A 144 9.92 -7.48 -0.59
N SER A 145 9.48 -8.25 -1.59
CA SER A 145 8.11 -8.18 -2.12
C SER A 145 7.39 -9.52 -1.95
N VAL A 146 6.29 -9.51 -1.19
CA VAL A 146 5.58 -10.69 -0.72
C VAL A 146 4.14 -10.66 -1.22
N SER A 147 3.72 -11.64 -2.02
CA SER A 147 2.33 -11.75 -2.47
C SER A 147 1.46 -12.58 -1.53
N ASN A 148 2.07 -13.49 -0.76
CA ASN A 148 1.45 -14.33 0.25
C ASN A 148 2.55 -14.72 1.26
N LEU A 149 2.38 -14.36 2.53
CA LEU A 149 3.39 -14.57 3.55
C LEU A 149 3.54 -16.05 3.91
N GLU A 150 2.45 -16.80 3.94
CA GLU A 150 2.42 -18.22 4.32
C GLU A 150 3.18 -19.13 3.32
N SER A 151 3.25 -18.75 2.05
CA SER A 151 3.93 -19.50 0.98
C SER A 151 5.20 -18.80 0.48
N TYR A 152 5.62 -17.72 1.15
CA TYR A 152 6.71 -16.88 0.67
C TYR A 152 8.04 -17.65 0.55
N GLY A 153 8.64 -17.52 -0.63
CA GLY A 153 10.00 -17.98 -0.90
C GLY A 153 10.27 -18.17 -2.39
N VAL A 154 11.56 -18.04 -2.78
CA VAL A 154 12.02 -18.27 -4.15
C VAL A 154 12.00 -19.76 -4.51
N MET A 155 11.05 -20.27 -5.30
CA MET A 155 10.88 -21.71 -5.59
C MET A 155 10.34 -22.55 -4.40
N SER A 156 9.53 -21.96 -3.50
CA SER A 156 8.98 -22.65 -2.31
C SER A 156 7.96 -23.75 -2.63
N SER A 157 7.44 -23.76 -3.84
CA SER A 157 6.40 -24.68 -4.30
C SER A 157 6.88 -25.65 -5.38
N VAL A 158 8.20 -25.81 -5.56
CA VAL A 158 8.76 -26.83 -6.47
C VAL A 158 8.64 -28.21 -5.82
N PRO A 159 7.86 -29.15 -6.40
CA PRO A 159 7.70 -30.48 -5.85
C PRO A 159 9.05 -31.19 -5.69
N GLY A 160 9.34 -31.71 -4.50
CA GLY A 160 10.54 -32.51 -4.21
C GLY A 160 11.74 -31.74 -3.66
N ILE A 161 11.64 -30.42 -3.42
CA ILE A 161 12.66 -29.65 -2.70
C ILE A 161 12.15 -29.37 -1.30
N THR A 162 12.83 -29.91 -0.27
CA THR A 162 12.38 -29.75 1.13
C THR A 162 13.44 -29.11 2.03
N SER A 163 14.71 -29.13 1.63
CA SER A 163 15.81 -28.53 2.39
C SER A 163 16.31 -27.21 1.79
N GLU A 164 16.84 -26.34 2.65
CA GLU A 164 17.41 -25.04 2.30
C GLU A 164 18.66 -25.19 1.41
N GLU A 165 19.47 -26.21 1.65
CA GLU A 165 20.65 -26.55 0.85
C GLU A 165 20.28 -27.01 -0.57
N GLU A 166 19.25 -27.85 -0.73
CA GLU A 166 18.76 -28.25 -2.06
C GLU A 166 18.26 -27.04 -2.86
N ARG A 167 17.56 -26.12 -2.19
CA ARG A 167 17.06 -24.89 -2.80
C ARG A 167 18.19 -23.97 -3.24
N ALA A 168 19.20 -23.78 -2.39
CA ALA A 168 20.39 -23.01 -2.73
C ALA A 168 21.15 -23.64 -3.91
N GLN A 169 21.30 -24.96 -3.92
CA GLN A 169 21.92 -25.69 -5.03
C GLN A 169 21.11 -25.60 -6.32
N LEU A 170 19.78 -25.60 -6.25
CA LEU A 170 18.92 -25.40 -7.42
C LEU A 170 19.01 -23.99 -7.97
N LEU A 171 19.10 -22.97 -7.10
CA LEU A 171 19.29 -21.59 -7.54
C LEU A 171 20.68 -21.37 -8.14
N ASP A 172 21.71 -22.00 -7.58
CA ASP A 172 23.06 -22.01 -8.13
C ASP A 172 23.12 -22.76 -9.48
N ARG A 173 22.41 -23.89 -9.63
CA ARG A 173 22.26 -24.60 -10.92
C ARG A 173 21.46 -23.79 -11.92
N PHE A 174 20.38 -23.14 -11.51
CA PHE A 174 19.57 -22.26 -12.34
C PHE A 174 20.43 -21.09 -12.84
N ALA A 175 21.14 -20.41 -11.94
CA ALA A 175 22.08 -19.34 -12.28
C ALA A 175 23.15 -19.81 -13.29
N ARG A 176 23.76 -20.99 -13.08
CA ARG A 176 24.76 -21.57 -14.00
C ARG A 176 24.18 -22.06 -15.33
N MET A 177 22.95 -22.55 -15.36
CA MET A 177 22.29 -23.03 -16.57
C MET A 177 21.95 -21.88 -17.51
N TYR A 178 21.60 -20.73 -16.95
CA TYR A 178 21.35 -19.52 -17.73
C TYR A 178 22.62 -18.65 -17.92
N ALA A 179 23.71 -18.89 -17.20
CA ALA A 179 24.97 -18.16 -17.37
C ALA A 179 25.55 -18.13 -18.81
N PRO A 180 25.35 -19.13 -19.69
CA PRO A 180 25.78 -19.05 -21.09
C PRO A 180 24.78 -18.31 -22.00
N ALA A 181 23.49 -18.28 -21.64
CA ALA A 181 22.44 -17.54 -22.36
C ALA A 181 22.30 -16.09 -21.88
N ILE A 182 22.85 -15.78 -20.70
CA ILE A 182 22.83 -14.48 -20.06
C ILE A 182 24.28 -14.06 -19.80
N GLY A 183 24.81 -13.19 -20.65
CA GLY A 183 26.23 -12.84 -20.73
C GLY A 183 26.84 -12.15 -19.49
N THR A 184 28.17 -12.04 -19.47
CA THR A 184 28.95 -11.38 -18.43
C THR A 184 28.75 -9.85 -18.45
N GLY A 185 28.34 -9.25 -17.33
CA GLY A 185 28.17 -7.80 -17.22
C GLY A 185 27.41 -7.35 -15.97
N ALA A 186 27.39 -6.03 -15.72
CA ALA A 186 26.79 -5.41 -14.53
C ALA A 186 25.29 -5.75 -14.31
N THR A 187 24.56 -6.09 -15.37
CA THR A 187 23.17 -6.57 -15.30
C THR A 187 23.07 -7.93 -14.61
N MET A 188 24.05 -8.81 -14.82
CA MET A 188 24.05 -10.14 -14.22
C MET A 188 24.47 -10.14 -12.76
N ASP A 189 25.46 -9.33 -12.40
CA ASP A 189 25.82 -9.12 -11.00
C ASP A 189 24.62 -8.58 -10.21
N TYR A 190 23.86 -7.66 -10.81
CA TYR A 190 22.62 -7.13 -10.25
C TYR A 190 21.53 -8.19 -10.08
N LEU A 191 21.28 -9.03 -11.09
CA LEU A 191 20.30 -10.13 -10.98
C LEU A 191 20.71 -11.15 -9.92
N GLY A 192 22.00 -11.51 -9.87
CA GLY A 192 22.53 -12.43 -8.86
C GLY A 192 22.42 -11.88 -7.43
N GLN A 193 22.71 -10.58 -7.24
CA GLN A 193 22.53 -9.92 -5.95
C GLN A 193 21.06 -9.87 -5.54
N THR A 194 20.18 -9.41 -6.42
CA THR A 194 18.72 -9.37 -6.20
C THR A 194 18.18 -10.74 -5.81
N GLY A 195 18.64 -11.82 -6.47
CA GLY A 195 18.24 -13.19 -6.15
C GLY A 195 18.68 -13.64 -4.75
N ARG A 196 19.90 -13.27 -4.32
CA ARG A 196 20.38 -13.56 -2.97
C ARG A 196 19.64 -12.76 -1.89
N ASP A 197 19.37 -11.49 -2.16
CA ASP A 197 18.63 -10.63 -1.23
C ASP A 197 17.19 -11.14 -1.06
N ALA A 198 16.56 -11.61 -2.14
CA ALA A 198 15.24 -12.23 -2.10
C ALA A 198 15.21 -13.53 -1.28
N LEU A 199 16.25 -14.38 -1.40
CA LEU A 199 16.40 -15.57 -0.57
C LEU A 199 16.54 -15.21 0.92
N ARG A 200 17.48 -14.32 1.24
CA ARG A 200 17.72 -13.86 2.61
C ARG A 200 16.45 -13.25 3.22
N GLY A 201 15.73 -12.43 2.46
CA GLY A 201 14.46 -11.86 2.89
C GLY A 201 13.41 -12.93 3.15
N ALA A 202 13.35 -13.98 2.32
CA ALA A 202 12.42 -15.09 2.52
C ALA A 202 12.69 -15.88 3.79
N ASP A 203 13.96 -16.13 4.13
CA ASP A 203 14.27 -16.94 5.30
C ASP A 203 14.06 -16.16 6.60
N ILE A 204 14.33 -14.85 6.60
CA ILE A 204 14.08 -14.00 7.78
C ILE A 204 12.57 -13.79 7.99
N ILE A 205 11.81 -13.50 6.93
CA ILE A 205 10.40 -13.09 7.07
C ILE A 205 9.46 -14.26 7.40
N LYS A 206 9.84 -15.51 7.08
CA LYS A 206 9.07 -16.73 7.45
C LYS A 206 8.94 -16.91 8.97
N ALA A 207 9.84 -16.32 9.76
CA ALA A 207 9.75 -16.37 11.21
C ALA A 207 8.67 -15.43 11.79
N ALA A 208 8.15 -14.47 11.00
CA ALA A 208 7.20 -13.48 11.50
C ALA A 208 5.86 -14.09 11.93
N PRO A 209 5.20 -14.97 11.13
CA PRO A 209 3.96 -15.61 11.54
C PRO A 209 4.08 -16.48 12.79
N GLU A 210 5.25 -17.07 13.06
CA GLU A 210 5.43 -17.99 14.20
C GLU A 210 5.38 -17.28 15.56
N LYS A 211 5.71 -15.98 15.59
CA LYS A 211 5.71 -15.17 16.81
C LYS A 211 4.41 -14.40 17.03
N TYR A 212 3.50 -14.44 16.06
CA TYR A 212 2.31 -13.61 16.04
C TYR A 212 1.09 -14.33 16.59
N THR A 213 0.38 -13.68 17.51
CA THR A 213 -0.93 -14.10 18.00
C THR A 213 -1.78 -12.87 18.25
N SER A 214 -3.02 -12.83 17.75
CA SER A 214 -3.91 -11.68 17.92
C SER A 214 -5.34 -12.16 18.18
N THR A 215 -6.11 -11.42 18.96
CA THR A 215 -7.56 -11.64 19.10
C THR A 215 -8.35 -10.89 18.04
N ILE A 216 -7.72 -9.98 17.29
CA ILE A 216 -8.35 -9.19 16.24
C ILE A 216 -8.53 -10.05 14.98
N GLU A 217 -9.79 -10.17 14.55
CA GLU A 217 -10.16 -10.90 13.35
C GLU A 217 -10.18 -9.96 12.15
N TYR A 218 -9.31 -10.22 11.19
CA TYR A 218 -9.28 -9.50 9.90
C TYR A 218 -10.26 -10.15 8.92
N ALA A 219 -10.96 -9.32 8.15
CA ALA A 219 -11.86 -9.80 7.11
C ALA A 219 -11.17 -10.67 6.03
N ASP A 220 -11.93 -11.59 5.40
CA ASP A 220 -11.42 -12.46 4.32
C ASP A 220 -11.40 -11.74 2.96
N ASN A 221 -10.53 -10.74 2.81
CA ASN A 221 -10.28 -10.03 1.56
C ASN A 221 -8.79 -9.66 1.40
N GLY A 222 -8.40 -9.21 0.20
CA GLY A 222 -6.99 -8.98 -0.13
C GLY A 222 -6.30 -7.92 0.72
N ILE A 223 -6.97 -6.78 0.98
CA ILE A 223 -6.34 -5.69 1.74
C ILE A 223 -6.23 -6.04 3.22
N ALA A 224 -7.25 -6.67 3.80
CA ALA A 224 -7.21 -7.18 5.17
C ALA A 224 -6.08 -8.19 5.37
N LYS A 225 -5.87 -9.11 4.41
CA LYS A 225 -4.73 -10.04 4.42
C LYS A 225 -3.38 -9.32 4.38
N TYR A 226 -3.22 -8.33 3.50
CA TYR A 226 -1.97 -7.57 3.41
C TYR A 226 -1.69 -6.76 4.67
N LEU A 227 -2.68 -6.07 5.24
CA LEU A 227 -2.48 -5.32 6.48
C LEU A 227 -2.22 -6.23 7.68
N ARG A 228 -2.86 -7.39 7.76
CA ARG A 228 -2.52 -8.43 8.75
C ARG A 228 -1.06 -8.90 8.62
N ASP A 229 -0.59 -9.09 7.38
CA ASP A 229 0.80 -9.50 7.15
C ASP A 229 1.80 -8.37 7.44
N VAL A 230 1.42 -7.10 7.23
CA VAL A 230 2.17 -5.93 7.73
C VAL A 230 2.28 -5.97 9.25
N ALA A 231 1.16 -6.19 9.97
CA ALA A 231 1.17 -6.28 11.43
C ALA A 231 2.09 -7.40 11.92
N ARG A 232 1.98 -8.60 11.33
CA ARG A 232 2.85 -9.75 11.63
C ARG A 232 4.34 -9.43 11.50
N VAL A 233 4.73 -8.77 10.41
CA VAL A 233 6.15 -8.42 10.17
C VAL A 233 6.62 -7.29 11.08
N HIS A 234 5.76 -6.29 11.34
CA HIS A 234 6.05 -5.20 12.28
C HIS A 234 6.28 -5.74 13.70
N LEU A 235 5.39 -6.62 14.16
CA LEU A 235 5.44 -7.22 15.49
C LEU A 235 6.58 -8.23 15.67
N ALA A 236 7.11 -8.78 14.57
CA ALA A 236 8.26 -9.67 14.60
C ALA A 236 9.60 -8.94 14.85
N ASP A 237 9.60 -7.61 14.87
CA ASP A 237 10.75 -6.74 15.14
C ASP A 237 11.97 -7.04 14.24
N LEU A 238 11.71 -7.19 12.94
CA LEU A 238 12.72 -7.50 11.92
C LEU A 238 13.47 -6.26 11.41
N GLY A 239 13.29 -5.11 12.08
CA GLY A 239 13.89 -3.83 11.69
C GLY A 239 13.29 -3.20 10.43
N THR A 240 12.11 -3.68 9.99
CA THR A 240 11.33 -3.10 8.90
C THR A 240 10.79 -1.73 9.31
N GLN A 241 11.01 -0.71 8.47
CA GLN A 241 10.52 0.66 8.73
C GLN A 241 9.61 1.19 7.65
N VAL A 242 9.58 0.53 6.49
CA VAL A 242 8.77 0.96 5.36
C VAL A 242 7.95 -0.23 4.86
N PHE A 243 6.64 -0.10 4.96
CA PHE A 243 5.69 -1.03 4.36
C PHE A 243 4.99 -0.37 3.18
N TYR A 244 4.75 -1.13 2.12
CA TYR A 244 3.95 -0.69 0.99
C TYR A 244 2.92 -1.76 0.64
N THR A 245 1.70 -1.34 0.34
CA THR A 245 0.69 -2.21 -0.24
C THR A 245 -0.26 -1.40 -1.12
N SER A 246 -1.13 -2.11 -1.85
CA SER A 246 -2.13 -1.47 -2.70
C SER A 246 -3.44 -2.24 -2.71
N HIS A 247 -4.53 -1.53 -2.97
CA HIS A 247 -5.86 -2.09 -3.10
C HIS A 247 -6.63 -1.42 -4.25
N GLY A 248 -7.51 -2.16 -4.92
CA GLY A 248 -8.28 -1.67 -6.06
C GLY A 248 -8.75 -2.78 -7.01
N PRO A 249 -9.18 -2.42 -8.23
CA PRO A 249 -9.16 -1.08 -8.80
C PRO A 249 -10.36 -0.22 -8.35
N PHE A 250 -10.09 1.05 -8.04
CA PHE A 250 -11.08 2.12 -7.90
C PHE A 250 -11.51 2.70 -9.27
N ASP A 251 -11.17 2.00 -10.37
CA ASP A 251 -11.38 2.48 -11.74
C ASP A 251 -12.83 2.36 -12.24
N THR A 252 -13.73 3.09 -11.60
CA THR A 252 -15.17 2.93 -11.77
C THR A 252 -15.75 3.84 -12.85
N HIS A 253 -15.62 3.43 -14.11
CA HIS A 253 -16.28 4.09 -15.25
C HIS A 253 -17.78 3.74 -15.38
N PHE A 254 -18.22 2.68 -14.70
CA PHE A 254 -19.60 2.20 -14.68
C PHE A 254 -19.88 1.51 -13.34
N ASN A 255 -21.16 1.38 -12.98
CA ASN A 255 -21.62 0.70 -11.77
C ASN A 255 -20.86 1.11 -10.49
N GLN A 256 -20.50 2.39 -10.41
CA GLN A 256 -19.66 2.94 -9.37
C GLN A 256 -20.26 2.82 -7.97
N PRO A 257 -21.56 3.11 -7.71
CA PRO A 257 -22.07 3.11 -6.34
C PRO A 257 -21.81 1.80 -5.56
N PRO A 258 -22.19 0.61 -6.06
CA PRO A 258 -21.89 -0.64 -5.35
C PRO A 258 -20.40 -1.01 -5.35
N MET A 259 -19.65 -0.69 -6.42
CA MET A 259 -18.21 -0.99 -6.48
C MET A 259 -17.42 -0.16 -5.47
N HIS A 260 -17.66 1.14 -5.43
CA HIS A 260 -17.02 2.09 -4.52
C HIS A 260 -17.39 1.80 -3.06
N ALA A 261 -18.66 1.46 -2.79
CA ALA A 261 -19.11 1.02 -1.47
C ALA A 261 -18.34 -0.21 -0.97
N ARG A 262 -18.20 -1.25 -1.82
CA ARG A 262 -17.43 -2.46 -1.48
C ARG A 262 -15.96 -2.13 -1.18
N LEU A 263 -15.30 -1.38 -2.06
CA LEU A 263 -13.89 -1.02 -1.91
C LEU A 263 -13.64 -0.23 -0.62
N TRP A 264 -14.49 0.75 -0.30
CA TRP A 264 -14.34 1.50 0.95
C TRP A 264 -14.70 0.70 2.19
N THR A 265 -15.66 -0.23 2.10
CA THR A 265 -15.94 -1.16 3.22
C THR A 265 -14.72 -2.02 3.51
N GLU A 266 -14.10 -2.59 2.48
CA GLU A 266 -12.90 -3.44 2.60
C GLU A 266 -11.71 -2.65 3.18
N VAL A 267 -11.41 -1.47 2.61
CA VAL A 267 -10.31 -0.62 3.07
C VAL A 267 -10.55 -0.10 4.48
N SER A 268 -11.74 0.44 4.76
CA SER A 268 -12.03 1.05 6.07
C SER A 268 -12.01 0.02 7.19
N ALA A 269 -12.57 -1.17 6.98
CA ALA A 269 -12.52 -2.24 7.98
C ALA A 269 -11.09 -2.73 8.19
N ALA A 270 -10.35 -3.03 7.11
CA ALA A 270 -8.98 -3.53 7.20
C ALA A 270 -8.02 -2.57 7.93
N ILE A 271 -8.20 -1.25 7.77
CA ILE A 271 -7.41 -0.25 8.49
C ILE A 271 -7.78 -0.25 9.98
N SER A 272 -9.07 -0.33 10.32
CA SER A 272 -9.50 -0.41 11.72
C SER A 272 -8.92 -1.64 12.39
N ASP A 273 -9.09 -2.81 11.78
CA ASP A 273 -8.56 -4.08 12.28
C ASP A 273 -7.04 -4.00 12.47
N PHE A 274 -6.34 -3.39 11.50
CA PHE A 274 -4.89 -3.18 11.57
C PHE A 274 -4.46 -2.33 12.77
N PHE A 275 -5.06 -1.16 12.97
CA PHE A 275 -4.69 -0.31 14.11
C PHE A 275 -5.14 -0.90 15.44
N ASP A 276 -6.27 -1.60 15.49
CA ASP A 276 -6.73 -2.27 16.71
C ASP A 276 -5.79 -3.43 17.09
N ASP A 277 -5.27 -4.17 16.11
CA ASP A 277 -4.26 -5.22 16.31
C ASP A 277 -2.92 -4.64 16.80
N LEU A 278 -2.47 -3.53 16.23
CA LEU A 278 -1.29 -2.82 16.72
C LEU A 278 -1.46 -2.30 18.15
N ARG A 279 -2.66 -1.81 18.51
CA ARG A 279 -2.96 -1.36 19.88
C ARG A 279 -3.01 -2.51 20.86
N GLU A 280 -3.56 -3.66 20.48
CA GLU A 280 -3.53 -4.90 21.30
C GLU A 280 -2.08 -5.29 21.66
N HIS A 281 -1.13 -4.96 20.79
CA HIS A 281 0.29 -5.29 20.95
C HIS A 281 1.17 -4.15 21.45
N ASP A 282 0.61 -3.01 21.90
CA ASP A 282 1.38 -1.82 22.29
C ASP A 282 2.40 -1.38 21.20
N ALA A 283 1.98 -1.41 19.94
CA ALA A 283 2.82 -1.22 18.75
C ALA A 283 2.29 -0.17 17.77
N ALA A 284 1.28 0.61 18.16
CA ALA A 284 0.68 1.66 17.34
C ALA A 284 1.40 3.03 17.47
N ASP A 285 2.23 3.22 18.51
CA ASP A 285 2.81 4.51 18.89
C ASP A 285 3.96 5.00 17.99
N ASN A 286 4.56 4.11 17.21
CA ASN A 286 5.67 4.43 16.32
C ASN A 286 5.32 4.29 14.83
N LEU A 287 4.03 4.16 14.48
CA LEU A 287 3.59 3.85 13.12
C LEU A 287 2.59 4.88 12.59
N ILE A 288 2.86 5.34 11.36
CA ILE A 288 1.90 6.13 10.58
C ILE A 288 1.55 5.41 9.28
N MET A 289 0.31 5.56 8.84
CA MET A 289 -0.16 5.10 7.54
C MET A 289 -0.49 6.28 6.63
N MET A 290 0.06 6.28 5.41
CA MET A 290 -0.31 7.20 4.35
C MET A 290 -1.18 6.47 3.31
N ILE A 291 -2.34 7.05 3.00
CA ILE A 291 -3.27 6.53 1.99
C ILE A 291 -3.37 7.53 0.85
N PHE A 292 -3.15 7.10 -0.39
CA PHE A 292 -3.24 7.97 -1.55
C PHE A 292 -3.80 7.25 -2.79
N THR A 293 -4.18 8.02 -3.80
CA THR A 293 -4.54 7.54 -5.14
C THR A 293 -3.86 8.43 -6.18
N GLU A 294 -3.64 7.92 -7.38
CA GLU A 294 -2.85 8.60 -8.41
C GLU A 294 -3.48 9.89 -8.94
N PHE A 295 -4.81 9.97 -8.97
CA PHE A 295 -5.62 11.15 -9.29
C PHE A 295 -7.09 10.88 -8.91
N GLY A 296 -7.95 11.87 -9.05
CA GLY A 296 -9.37 11.79 -8.69
C GLY A 296 -10.29 11.61 -9.90
N ARG A 297 -11.60 11.67 -9.65
CA ARG A 297 -12.65 11.53 -10.66
C ARG A 297 -13.25 12.87 -11.08
N ARG A 298 -13.90 12.91 -12.23
CA ARG A 298 -14.64 14.10 -12.69
C ARG A 298 -15.76 14.47 -11.73
N VAL A 299 -16.01 15.78 -11.60
CA VAL A 299 -17.13 16.32 -10.81
C VAL A 299 -18.47 15.86 -11.36
N ARG A 300 -18.60 15.72 -12.68
CA ARG A 300 -19.82 15.25 -13.33
C ARG A 300 -19.76 13.73 -13.55
N ASP A 301 -20.84 13.03 -13.21
CA ASP A 301 -20.98 11.62 -13.55
C ASP A 301 -21.14 11.40 -15.07
N ASN A 302 -20.78 10.21 -15.53
CA ASN A 302 -20.88 9.81 -16.94
C ASN A 302 -22.02 8.79 -17.16
N GLY A 303 -23.02 8.81 -16.27
CA GLY A 303 -24.02 7.75 -16.17
C GLY A 303 -23.87 7.02 -14.83
N THR A 304 -23.56 5.73 -14.84
CA THR A 304 -23.42 4.97 -13.58
C THR A 304 -22.00 4.99 -13.01
N GLY A 305 -21.08 5.80 -13.55
CA GLY A 305 -19.73 5.95 -13.04
C GLY A 305 -19.16 7.35 -13.25
N THR A 306 -17.83 7.44 -13.27
CA THR A 306 -17.12 8.70 -13.49
C THR A 306 -15.86 8.52 -14.33
N ASP A 307 -15.62 9.49 -15.21
CA ASP A 307 -14.38 9.55 -15.99
C ASP A 307 -13.20 10.02 -15.13
N HIS A 308 -12.00 9.86 -15.68
CA HIS A 308 -10.76 10.34 -15.07
C HIS A 308 -10.77 11.87 -14.91
N GLY A 309 -10.49 12.30 -13.68
CA GLY A 309 -10.37 13.69 -13.29
C GLY A 309 -8.92 14.08 -12.98
N ALA A 310 -8.80 15.11 -12.15
CA ALA A 310 -7.55 15.62 -11.60
C ALA A 310 -7.80 15.99 -10.14
N GLY A 311 -6.73 16.23 -9.38
CA GLY A 311 -6.82 16.45 -7.94
C GLY A 311 -7.24 15.18 -7.19
N GLY A 312 -7.57 15.30 -5.91
CA GLY A 312 -7.91 14.17 -5.04
C GLY A 312 -7.65 14.53 -3.59
N GLY A 313 -7.36 13.52 -2.79
CA GLY A 313 -6.91 13.71 -1.41
C GLY A 313 -6.16 12.48 -0.90
N ALA A 314 -5.54 12.65 0.26
CA ALA A 314 -4.87 11.60 0.99
C ALA A 314 -5.33 11.59 2.45
N PHE A 315 -5.04 10.48 3.12
CA PHE A 315 -5.22 10.35 4.56
C PHE A 315 -3.87 10.04 5.20
N ILE A 316 -3.63 10.63 6.37
CA ILE A 316 -2.57 10.20 7.29
C ILE A 316 -3.25 9.67 8.53
N ILE A 317 -2.87 8.49 8.97
CA ILE A 317 -3.48 7.81 10.12
C ILE A 317 -2.37 7.40 11.09
N GLY A 318 -2.53 7.68 12.37
CA GLY A 318 -1.59 7.33 13.42
C GLY A 318 -2.11 7.75 14.79
N ASP A 319 -1.62 7.12 15.85
CA ASP A 319 -2.01 7.43 17.22
C ASP A 319 -1.20 8.59 17.82
N GLN A 320 -0.10 9.04 17.15
CA GLN A 320 0.78 10.14 17.56
C GLN A 320 1.32 10.96 16.38
#